data_AF-A0A535KEK8-F1
#
_entry.id   AF-A0A535KEK8-F1
#
_cell.length_a   1.000
_cell.length_b   1.000
_cell.length_c   1.000
_cell.angle_alpha   90.00
_cell.angle_beta   90.00
_cell.angle_gamma   90.00
#
_symmetry.space_group_name_H-M   'P 1'
#
loop_
_entity.id
_entity.type
_entity.pdbx_description
1 polymer ?
#
loop_
_entity_poly.entity_id
_entity_poly.type
_entity_poly.pdbx_seq_one_letter_code
_entity_poly.pdbx_strand_id
1 'polypeptide(L)'
;MQTQEIPRPAGATPVALLPGPVGRPQGLLLHVLLVIWRAMTISRKVAVGSAIVGIFILVGLFGPFLMTINPNATSHLFIAPPSAEHWLGTTVVGEDLFSQLIYATRTSVFWGLGTGLLVTLLSVVVGLVGGYFGGWIDDVLTLLTNVSLVLPALPLAIVLAAYFPRGPLTISLVIVFTNWAWQARVLRSQTLSMRSREFVTASRVSGEHNWRIIFFEIFPNEIALVVAGFVSTTIYVVLTWAALEFLGLGDGTIPSWGSMLYWAQQAGALGGGVS
;
A
#
# COMPACT_ATOMS: atom_id res chain seq x y z
N MET A 1 -67.65 2.48 -51.55
CA MET A 1 -67.03 2.89 -50.26
C MET A 1 -66.06 1.79 -49.86
N GLN A 2 -64.76 1.97 -50.14
CA GLN A 2 -63.68 1.04 -49.79
C GLN A 2 -63.10 1.47 -48.44
N THR A 3 -63.18 0.60 -47.44
CA THR A 3 -62.49 0.73 -46.16
C THR A 3 -61.01 0.38 -46.35
N GLN A 4 -60.13 1.37 -46.13
CA GLN A 4 -58.69 1.15 -46.05
C GLN A 4 -58.35 0.43 -44.73
N GLU A 5 -57.81 -0.77 -44.80
CA GLU A 5 -57.15 -1.42 -43.67
C GLU A 5 -55.75 -0.85 -43.48
N ILE A 6 -55.48 -0.33 -42.29
CA ILE A 6 -54.16 0.17 -41.87
C ILE A 6 -53.29 -1.04 -41.47
N PRO A 7 -52.08 -1.22 -42.02
CA PRO A 7 -51.19 -2.30 -41.62
C PRO A 7 -50.70 -2.10 -40.18
N ARG A 8 -50.82 -3.13 -39.33
CA ARG A 8 -50.24 -3.13 -37.98
C ARG A 8 -48.71 -3.21 -38.07
N PRO A 9 -47.94 -2.44 -37.29
CA PRO A 9 -46.49 -2.58 -37.24
C PRO A 9 -46.10 -3.94 -36.65
N ALA A 10 -45.29 -4.67 -37.41
CA ALA A 10 -44.72 -5.95 -37.00
C ALA A 10 -43.65 -5.75 -35.92
N GLY A 11 -43.76 -6.53 -34.83
CA GLY A 11 -42.63 -6.91 -33.97
C GLY A 11 -41.87 -5.77 -33.29
N ALA A 12 -42.45 -5.19 -32.24
CA ALA A 12 -41.63 -4.54 -31.22
C ALA A 12 -40.81 -5.62 -30.51
N THR A 13 -39.51 -5.69 -30.79
CA THR A 13 -38.56 -6.44 -29.95
C THR A 13 -38.74 -6.02 -28.49
N PRO A 14 -38.83 -6.96 -27.54
CA PRO A 14 -38.88 -6.60 -26.13
C PRO A 14 -37.65 -5.75 -25.81
N VAL A 15 -37.85 -4.52 -25.37
CA VAL A 15 -36.79 -3.71 -24.78
C VAL A 15 -36.26 -4.51 -23.61
N ALA A 16 -35.02 -4.99 -23.72
CA ALA A 16 -34.35 -5.66 -22.62
C ALA A 16 -34.33 -4.66 -21.45
N LEU A 17 -35.06 -5.00 -20.38
CA LEU A 17 -35.08 -4.23 -19.14
C LEU A 17 -33.63 -4.04 -18.71
N LEU A 18 -33.17 -2.78 -18.70
CA LEU A 18 -31.85 -2.45 -18.17
C LEU A 18 -31.76 -3.03 -16.75
N PRO A 19 -30.67 -3.72 -16.39
CA PRO A 19 -30.49 -4.18 -15.02
C PRO A 19 -30.64 -2.96 -14.10
N GLY A 20 -31.55 -3.07 -13.13
CA GLY A 20 -31.83 -2.02 -12.16
C GLY A 20 -30.55 -1.61 -11.39
N PRO A 21 -30.56 -0.45 -10.73
CA PRO A 21 -29.39 0.08 -10.03
C PRO A 21 -28.78 -0.98 -9.12
N VAL A 22 -27.52 -1.31 -9.36
CA VAL A 22 -26.72 -2.21 -8.52
C VAL A 22 -26.81 -1.71 -7.09
N GLY A 23 -27.39 -2.52 -6.21
CA GLY A 23 -27.65 -2.16 -4.82
C GLY A 23 -26.39 -1.61 -4.16
N ARG A 24 -26.52 -0.46 -3.49
CA ARG A 24 -25.46 0.15 -2.70
C ARG A 24 -24.83 -0.92 -1.80
N PRO A 25 -23.51 -1.12 -1.80
CA PRO A 25 -22.88 -2.05 -0.88
C PRO A 25 -23.13 -1.55 0.55
N GLN A 26 -24.09 -2.16 1.22
CA GLN A 26 -24.28 -2.01 2.65
C GLN A 26 -23.08 -2.70 3.32
N GLY A 27 -22.23 -1.89 3.97
CA GLY A 27 -21.06 -2.34 4.71
C GLY A 27 -19.79 -2.51 3.86
N LEU A 28 -19.09 -1.41 3.56
CA LEU A 28 -17.76 -1.41 2.91
C LEU A 28 -16.79 -2.37 3.61
N LEU A 29 -16.80 -2.41 4.95
CA LEU A 29 -15.96 -3.32 5.74
C LEU A 29 -16.31 -4.79 5.48
N LEU A 30 -17.59 -5.15 5.50
CA LEU A 30 -18.03 -6.52 5.20
C LEU A 30 -17.68 -6.90 3.76
N HIS A 31 -17.82 -5.97 2.82
CA HIS A 31 -17.45 -6.22 1.42
C HIS A 31 -15.95 -6.45 1.27
N VAL A 32 -15.11 -5.65 1.91
CA VAL A 32 -13.65 -5.83 1.95
C VAL A 32 -13.28 -7.16 2.60
N LEU A 33 -13.88 -7.50 3.74
CA LEU A 33 -13.65 -8.78 4.44
C LEU A 33 -14.07 -9.97 3.57
N LEU A 34 -15.21 -9.89 2.87
CA LEU A 34 -15.69 -10.93 1.97
C LEU A 34 -14.81 -11.07 0.74
N VAL A 35 -14.30 -9.96 0.18
CA VAL A 35 -13.34 -9.98 -0.94
C VAL A 35 -12.03 -10.63 -0.50
N ILE A 36 -11.50 -10.29 0.67
CA ILE A 36 -10.29 -10.91 1.23
C ILE A 36 -10.52 -12.41 1.47
N TRP A 37 -11.63 -12.77 2.12
CA TRP A 37 -12.00 -14.17 2.37
C TRP A 37 -12.13 -14.96 1.07
N ARG A 38 -12.81 -14.39 0.07
CA ARG A 38 -12.97 -15.02 -1.25
C ARG A 38 -11.63 -15.12 -1.98
N ALA A 39 -10.76 -14.12 -1.89
CA ALA A 39 -9.42 -14.16 -2.48
C ALA A 39 -8.54 -15.25 -1.83
N MET A 40 -8.62 -15.41 -0.51
CA MET A 40 -7.91 -16.47 0.23
C MET A 40 -8.40 -17.88 -0.14
N THR A 41 -9.69 -18.04 -0.42
CA THR A 41 -10.27 -19.34 -0.80
C THR A 41 -10.03 -19.71 -2.27
N ILE A 42 -9.68 -18.76 -3.13
CA ILE A 42 -9.41 -19.01 -4.56
C ILE A 42 -8.03 -19.63 -4.79
N SER A 43 -7.00 -19.31 -3.98
CA SER A 43 -5.67 -19.89 -4.19
C SER A 43 -4.89 -20.16 -2.90
N ARG A 44 -4.27 -21.34 -2.83
CA ARG A 44 -3.40 -21.74 -1.72
C ARG A 44 -2.23 -20.77 -1.51
N LYS A 45 -1.70 -20.18 -2.59
CA LYS A 45 -0.61 -19.20 -2.52
C LYS A 45 -1.05 -17.92 -1.81
N VAL A 46 -2.23 -17.39 -2.15
CA VAL A 46 -2.80 -16.21 -1.47
C VAL A 46 -3.12 -16.54 -0.02
N ALA A 47 -3.72 -17.71 0.27
CA ALA A 47 -3.99 -18.13 1.65
C ALA A 47 -2.72 -18.17 2.53
N VAL A 48 -1.65 -18.79 2.03
CA VAL A 48 -0.36 -18.87 2.75
C VAL A 48 0.25 -17.48 2.93
N GLY A 49 0.29 -16.66 1.87
CA GLY A 49 0.81 -15.30 1.96
C GLY A 49 0.05 -14.42 2.96
N SER A 50 -1.29 -14.46 2.91
CA SER A 50 -2.15 -13.77 3.87
C SER A 50 -1.98 -14.27 5.30
N ALA A 51 -1.78 -15.57 5.51
CA ALA A 51 -1.48 -16.13 6.83
C ALA A 51 -0.15 -15.62 7.38
N ILE A 52 0.91 -15.57 6.56
CA ILE A 52 2.23 -15.05 6.96
C ILE A 52 2.12 -13.58 7.36
N VAL A 53 1.52 -12.74 6.51
CA VAL A 53 1.31 -11.32 6.82
C VAL A 53 0.44 -11.15 8.07
N GLY A 54 -0.61 -11.96 8.19
CA GLY A 54 -1.49 -11.99 9.37
C GLY A 54 -0.72 -12.27 10.65
N ILE A 55 0.19 -13.24 10.65
CA ILE A 55 1.06 -13.55 11.80
C ILE A 55 1.91 -12.33 12.17
N PHE A 56 2.58 -11.68 11.21
CA PHE A 56 3.38 -10.49 11.50
C PHE A 56 2.54 -9.32 12.03
N ILE A 57 1.32 -9.13 11.52
CA ILE A 57 0.39 -8.13 12.05
C ILE A 57 0.01 -8.47 13.49
N LEU A 58 -0.32 -9.73 13.78
CA LEU A 58 -0.65 -10.17 15.14
C LEU A 58 0.53 -9.99 16.10
N VAL A 59 1.74 -10.35 15.68
CA VAL A 59 2.96 -10.12 16.47
C VAL A 59 3.19 -8.62 16.68
N GLY A 60 3.05 -7.78 15.66
CA GLY A 60 3.23 -6.34 15.81
C GLY A 60 2.18 -5.68 16.71
N LEU A 61 0.93 -6.13 16.66
CA LEU A 61 -0.16 -5.59 17.48
C LEU A 61 -0.09 -6.10 18.93
N PHE A 62 0.05 -7.41 19.12
CA PHE A 62 -0.09 -8.05 20.43
C PHE A 62 1.25 -8.36 21.10
N GLY A 63 2.32 -8.57 20.33
CA GLY A 63 3.63 -8.91 20.85
C GLY A 63 4.18 -7.92 21.89
N PRO A 64 4.12 -6.59 21.67
CA PRO A 64 4.56 -5.61 22.66
C PRO A 64 3.84 -5.69 24.01
N PHE A 65 2.62 -6.23 24.06
CA PHE A 65 1.88 -6.45 25.32
C PHE A 65 2.31 -7.73 26.05
N LEU A 66 2.93 -8.66 25.33
CA LEU A 66 3.44 -9.92 25.90
C LEU A 66 4.88 -9.78 26.41
N MET A 67 5.61 -8.78 25.96
CA MET A 67 7.00 -8.55 26.38
C MET A 67 7.04 -7.84 27.74
N THR A 68 7.84 -8.39 28.66
CA THR A 68 8.13 -7.79 29.98
C THR A 68 9.44 -6.98 29.98
N ILE A 69 10.32 -7.24 29.02
CA ILE A 69 11.63 -6.58 28.88
C ILE A 69 11.49 -5.39 27.93
N ASN A 70 11.98 -4.23 28.35
CA ASN A 70 12.07 -3.05 27.49
C ASN A 70 13.11 -3.32 26.38
N PRO A 71 12.77 -3.13 25.08
CA PRO A 71 13.66 -3.47 23.97
C PRO A 71 14.99 -2.69 23.95
N ASN A 72 15.03 -1.55 24.64
CA ASN A 72 16.22 -0.69 24.75
C ASN A 72 16.88 -0.79 26.13
N ALA A 73 16.41 -1.69 27.01
CA ALA A 73 17.08 -1.93 28.28
C ALA A 73 18.35 -2.75 28.06
N THR A 74 19.46 -2.23 28.57
CA THR A 74 20.76 -2.89 28.49
C THR A 74 21.01 -3.74 29.73
N SER A 75 21.58 -4.93 29.51
CA SER A 75 22.08 -5.82 30.55
C SER A 75 23.61 -5.77 30.62
N HIS A 76 24.19 -6.49 31.59
CA HIS A 76 25.64 -6.70 31.68
C HIS A 76 26.14 -7.83 30.76
N LEU A 77 25.23 -8.53 30.09
CA LEU A 77 25.52 -9.65 29.21
C LEU A 77 25.62 -9.12 27.77
N PHE A 78 26.84 -8.86 27.30
CA PHE A 78 27.12 -8.36 25.95
C PHE A 78 27.37 -9.53 24.99
N ILE A 79 26.68 -9.53 23.84
CA ILE A 79 26.82 -10.59 22.81
C ILE A 79 26.61 -11.98 23.42
N ALA A 80 25.64 -12.11 24.33
CA ALA A 80 25.35 -13.38 24.96
C ALA A 80 24.63 -14.30 23.97
N PRO A 81 24.96 -15.61 23.94
CA PRO A 81 24.24 -16.56 23.12
C PRO A 81 22.79 -16.74 23.61
N PRO A 82 21.91 -17.35 22.79
CA PRO A 82 20.55 -17.70 23.19
C PRO A 82 20.50 -18.48 24.50
N SER A 83 19.61 -18.08 25.41
CA SER A 83 19.40 -18.69 26.72
C SER A 83 17.91 -18.65 27.11
N ALA A 84 17.56 -19.29 28.23
CA ALA A 84 16.19 -19.26 28.76
C ALA A 84 15.75 -17.85 29.18
N GLU A 85 16.70 -16.98 29.56
CA GLU A 85 16.47 -15.57 29.91
C GLU A 85 16.44 -14.68 28.66
N HIS A 86 17.32 -14.95 27.70
CA HIS A 86 17.44 -14.20 26.44
C HIS A 86 17.26 -15.14 25.24
N TRP A 87 16.02 -15.33 24.78
CA TRP A 87 15.68 -16.40 23.82
C TRP A 87 16.43 -16.34 22.50
N LEU A 88 16.83 -15.14 22.06
CA LEU A 88 17.65 -14.92 20.88
C LEU A 88 19.05 -14.39 21.21
N GLY A 89 19.42 -14.36 22.49
CA GLY A 89 20.66 -13.75 22.97
C GLY A 89 20.56 -12.23 23.10
N THR A 90 21.71 -11.58 23.25
CA THR A 90 21.79 -10.12 23.46
C THR A 90 22.64 -9.41 22.41
N THR A 91 22.40 -8.10 22.24
CA THR A 91 23.16 -7.24 21.33
C THR A 91 24.56 -6.91 21.87
N VAL A 92 25.36 -6.19 21.07
CA VAL A 92 26.67 -5.65 21.46
C VAL A 92 26.63 -4.68 22.64
N VAL A 93 25.46 -4.09 22.91
CA VAL A 93 25.22 -3.22 24.07
C VAL A 93 24.39 -3.92 25.16
N GLY A 94 24.13 -5.22 25.02
CA GLY A 94 23.48 -6.05 26.03
C GLY A 94 21.95 -5.99 26.03
N GLU A 95 21.32 -5.53 24.97
CA GLU A 95 19.85 -5.51 24.83
C GLU A 95 19.31 -6.88 24.40
N ASP A 96 18.09 -7.23 24.82
CA ASP A 96 17.46 -8.50 24.46
C ASP A 96 16.98 -8.53 22.99
N LEU A 97 17.58 -9.41 22.18
CA LEU A 97 17.29 -9.48 20.74
C LEU A 97 15.86 -9.93 20.42
N PHE A 98 15.27 -10.77 21.27
CA PHE A 98 13.89 -11.25 21.07
C PHE A 98 12.88 -10.12 21.30
N SER A 99 13.04 -9.36 22.38
CA SER A 99 12.26 -8.16 22.66
C SER A 99 12.41 -7.15 21.55
N GLN A 100 13.64 -6.90 21.07
CA GLN A 100 13.86 -6.04 19.91
C GLN A 100 13.11 -6.52 18.67
N LEU A 101 13.16 -7.81 18.35
CA LEU A 101 12.48 -8.38 17.18
C LEU A 101 10.96 -8.14 17.23
N ILE A 102 10.35 -8.32 18.40
CA ILE A 102 8.91 -8.14 18.60
C ILE A 102 8.51 -6.66 18.45
N TYR A 103 9.24 -5.75 19.09
CA TYR A 103 9.00 -4.31 18.96
C TYR A 103 9.30 -3.80 17.54
N ALA A 104 10.38 -4.28 16.93
CA ALA A 104 10.73 -3.98 15.54
C ALA A 104 9.65 -4.42 14.57
N THR A 105 9.02 -5.58 14.81
CA THR A 105 7.90 -6.07 14.00
C THR A 105 6.72 -5.09 14.03
N ARG A 106 6.37 -4.53 15.21
CA ARG A 106 5.34 -3.48 15.31
C ARG A 106 5.70 -2.28 14.45
N THR A 107 6.90 -1.73 14.65
CA THR A 107 7.35 -0.52 13.94
C THR A 107 7.36 -0.76 12.43
N SER A 108 7.99 -1.85 11.97
CA SER A 108 8.14 -2.16 10.55
C SER A 108 6.82 -2.47 9.87
N VAL A 109 5.90 -3.18 10.52
CA VAL A 109 4.56 -3.45 9.96
C VAL A 109 3.74 -2.16 9.91
N PHE A 110 3.68 -1.40 11.00
CA PHE A 110 2.88 -0.16 11.06
C PHE A 110 3.34 0.84 10.01
N TRP A 111 4.64 1.15 9.99
CA TRP A 111 5.19 2.13 9.07
C TRP A 111 5.33 1.62 7.65
N GLY A 112 5.67 0.35 7.44
CA GLY A 112 5.77 -0.25 6.11
C GLY A 112 4.41 -0.31 5.40
N LEU A 113 3.39 -0.86 6.05
CA LEU A 113 2.04 -0.91 5.49
C LEU A 113 1.40 0.49 5.41
N GLY A 114 1.56 1.32 6.44
CA GLY A 114 1.03 2.69 6.47
C GLY A 114 1.60 3.54 5.33
N THR A 115 2.91 3.48 5.10
CA THR A 115 3.56 4.19 3.99
C THR A 115 3.09 3.64 2.63
N GLY A 116 2.98 2.32 2.47
CA GLY A 116 2.44 1.71 1.24
C GLY A 116 1.01 2.16 0.93
N LEU A 117 0.18 2.31 1.97
CA LEU A 117 -1.17 2.83 1.86
C LEU A 117 -1.16 4.30 1.42
N LEU A 118 -0.34 5.15 2.05
CA LEU A 118 -0.23 6.57 1.70
C LEU A 118 0.26 6.77 0.26
N VAL A 119 1.26 6.01 -0.18
CA VAL A 119 1.73 6.02 -1.58
C VAL A 119 0.57 5.65 -2.51
N THR A 120 -0.15 4.56 -2.21
CA THR A 120 -1.27 4.10 -3.03
C THR A 120 -2.40 5.12 -3.09
N LEU A 121 -2.76 5.75 -1.97
CA LEU A 121 -3.78 6.79 -1.92
C LEU A 121 -3.41 7.99 -2.80
N LEU A 122 -2.14 8.45 -2.70
CA LEU A 122 -1.64 9.51 -3.56
C LEU A 122 -1.68 9.10 -5.04
N SER A 123 -1.27 7.87 -5.36
CA SER A 123 -1.33 7.33 -6.73
C SER A 123 -2.76 7.27 -7.28
N VAL A 124 -3.73 6.86 -6.46
CA VAL A 124 -5.16 6.82 -6.82
C VAL A 124 -5.68 8.21 -7.11
N VAL A 125 -5.43 9.17 -6.22
CA VAL A 125 -5.88 10.56 -6.41
C VAL A 125 -5.30 11.14 -7.69
N VAL A 126 -3.98 11.04 -7.89
CA VAL A 126 -3.33 11.61 -9.08
C VAL A 126 -3.76 10.88 -10.36
N GLY A 127 -3.85 9.55 -10.32
CA GLY A 127 -4.24 8.74 -11.47
C GLY A 127 -5.67 9.01 -11.93
N LEU A 128 -6.63 8.97 -11.00
CA LEU A 128 -8.05 9.21 -11.30
C LEU A 128 -8.29 10.65 -11.77
N VAL A 129 -7.70 11.65 -11.09
CA VAL A 129 -7.89 13.06 -11.44
C VAL A 129 -7.28 13.37 -12.80
N GLY A 130 -6.05 12.94 -13.06
CA GLY A 130 -5.39 13.15 -14.35
C GLY A 130 -6.14 12.49 -15.50
N GLY A 131 -6.55 11.23 -15.33
CA GLY A 131 -7.29 10.50 -16.37
C GLY A 131 -8.71 11.01 -16.60
N TYR A 132 -9.40 11.47 -15.56
CA TYR A 132 -10.79 11.94 -15.67
C TYR A 132 -10.92 13.32 -16.29
N PHE A 133 -10.12 14.29 -15.85
CA PHE A 133 -10.28 15.67 -16.32
C PHE A 133 -9.65 15.89 -17.70
N GLY A 134 -8.47 15.33 -17.98
CA GLY A 134 -7.75 15.64 -19.23
C GLY A 134 -7.30 17.11 -19.31
N GLY A 135 -6.88 17.54 -20.49
CA GLY A 135 -6.47 18.93 -20.76
C GLY A 135 -5.33 19.39 -19.84
N TRP A 136 -5.37 20.66 -19.43
CA TRP A 136 -4.27 21.25 -18.66
C TRP A 136 -3.99 20.56 -17.31
N ILE A 137 -5.03 20.03 -16.63
CA ILE A 137 -4.86 19.28 -15.36
C ILE A 137 -4.03 18.04 -15.61
N ASP A 138 -4.35 17.34 -16.68
CA ASP A 138 -3.65 16.14 -17.09
C ASP A 138 -2.21 16.44 -17.54
N ASP A 139 -2.00 17.52 -18.28
CA ASP A 139 -0.67 17.96 -18.70
C ASP A 139 0.25 18.24 -17.49
N VAL A 140 -0.25 18.96 -16.48
CA VAL A 140 0.49 19.25 -15.24
C VAL A 140 0.80 17.98 -14.45
N LEU A 141 -0.19 17.10 -14.24
CA LEU A 141 0.01 15.86 -13.49
C LEU A 141 0.94 14.90 -14.24
N THR A 142 0.86 14.87 -15.57
CA THR A 142 1.76 14.09 -16.43
C THR A 142 3.19 14.62 -16.32
N LEU A 143 3.40 15.94 -16.33
CA LEU A 143 4.71 16.55 -16.12
C LEU A 143 5.30 16.16 -14.75
N LEU A 144 4.53 16.33 -13.66
CA LEU A 144 4.98 15.95 -12.32
C LEU A 144 5.35 14.47 -12.23
N THR A 145 4.51 13.60 -12.80
CA THR A 145 4.75 12.15 -12.86
C THR A 145 6.02 11.83 -13.63
N ASN A 146 6.25 12.49 -14.78
CA ASN A 146 7.44 12.28 -15.60
C ASN A 146 8.71 12.72 -14.88
N VAL A 147 8.68 13.86 -14.18
CA VAL A 147 9.82 14.32 -13.36
C VAL A 147 10.13 13.30 -12.27
N SER A 148 9.12 12.87 -11.50
CA SER A 148 9.31 11.88 -10.44
C SER A 148 9.88 10.55 -10.94
N LEU A 149 9.49 10.09 -12.13
CA LEU A 149 9.95 8.80 -12.69
C LEU A 149 11.35 8.84 -13.29
N VAL A 150 11.87 10.00 -13.65
CA VAL A 150 13.25 10.16 -14.15
C VAL A 150 14.24 10.22 -12.98
N LEU A 151 13.82 10.67 -11.80
CA LEU A 151 14.67 10.75 -10.63
C LEU A 151 14.91 9.35 -10.03
N PRO A 152 16.16 8.98 -9.70
CA PRO A 152 16.44 7.70 -9.07
C PRO A 152 15.93 7.73 -7.63
N ALA A 153 14.87 6.95 -7.35
CA ALA A 153 14.12 7.02 -6.11
C ALA A 153 14.98 6.77 -4.85
N LEU A 154 15.83 5.74 -4.85
CA LEU A 154 16.70 5.42 -3.71
C LEU A 154 17.75 6.51 -3.41
N PRO A 155 18.60 6.95 -4.38
CA PRO A 155 19.52 8.06 -4.15
C PRO A 155 18.83 9.34 -3.67
N LEU A 156 17.72 9.71 -4.30
CA LEU A 156 16.96 10.90 -3.88
C LEU A 156 16.43 10.73 -2.45
N ALA A 157 15.92 9.54 -2.10
CA ALA A 157 15.45 9.26 -0.76
C ALA A 157 16.55 9.38 0.29
N ILE A 158 17.76 8.88 0.01
CA ILE A 158 18.92 9.00 0.90
C ILE A 158 19.27 10.47 1.12
N VAL A 159 19.36 11.25 0.03
CA VAL A 159 19.68 12.68 0.11
C VAL A 159 18.64 13.40 0.94
N LEU A 160 17.35 13.24 0.64
CA LEU A 160 16.27 13.89 1.38
C LEU A 160 16.31 13.49 2.87
N ALA A 161 16.38 12.19 3.18
CA ALA A 161 16.41 11.71 4.56
C ALA A 161 17.61 12.25 5.36
N ALA A 162 18.74 12.56 4.71
CA ALA A 162 19.91 13.14 5.37
C ALA A 162 19.73 14.61 5.77
N TYR A 163 18.81 15.36 5.14
CA TYR A 163 18.53 16.77 5.47
C TYR A 163 17.40 16.96 6.49
N PHE A 164 16.59 15.93 6.73
CA PHE A 164 15.48 15.98 7.67
C PHE A 164 15.83 15.29 9.01
N PRO A 165 15.07 15.56 10.09
CA PRO A 165 15.25 14.85 11.36
C PRO A 165 15.13 13.34 11.16
N ARG A 166 16.00 12.56 11.80
CA ARG A 166 15.96 11.10 11.71
C ARG A 166 14.68 10.57 12.35
N GLY A 167 14.12 9.53 11.74
CA GLY A 167 13.05 8.76 12.32
C GLY A 167 11.99 8.29 11.32
N PRO A 168 11.05 7.47 11.79
CA PRO A 168 10.08 6.79 10.93
C PRO A 168 9.24 7.74 10.08
N LEU A 169 8.76 8.84 10.66
CA LEU A 169 7.92 9.79 9.92
C LEU A 169 8.65 10.39 8.72
N THR A 170 9.91 10.78 8.90
CA THR A 170 10.75 11.34 7.82
C THR A 170 10.92 10.34 6.69
N ILE A 171 11.30 9.10 7.01
CA ILE A 171 11.47 8.04 6.02
C ILE A 171 10.16 7.79 5.26
N SER A 172 9.03 7.76 5.98
CA SER A 172 7.69 7.62 5.39
C SER A 172 7.39 8.71 4.37
N LEU A 173 7.56 9.98 4.74
CA LEU A 173 7.28 11.13 3.88
C LEU A 173 8.16 11.14 2.63
N VAL A 174 9.45 10.81 2.78
CA VAL A 174 10.40 10.71 1.67
C VAL A 174 9.98 9.61 0.69
N ILE A 175 9.57 8.45 1.19
CA ILE A 175 9.10 7.35 0.33
C ILE A 175 7.78 7.71 -0.36
N VAL A 176 6.82 8.33 0.35
CA VAL A 176 5.56 8.80 -0.23
C VAL A 176 5.83 9.76 -1.39
N PHE A 177 6.74 10.71 -1.20
CA PHE A 177 7.12 11.69 -2.21
C PHE A 177 7.80 11.09 -3.45
N THR A 178 8.57 10.01 -3.27
CA THR A 178 9.40 9.45 -4.35
C THR A 178 8.75 8.30 -5.11
N ASN A 179 7.73 7.63 -4.57
CA ASN A 179 7.25 6.35 -5.13
C ASN A 179 5.82 6.37 -5.72
N TRP A 180 5.08 7.46 -5.59
CA TRP A 180 3.67 7.52 -6.04
C TRP A 180 3.47 7.49 -7.56
N ALA A 181 4.49 7.89 -8.33
CA ALA A 181 4.33 8.25 -9.74
C ALA A 181 4.05 7.04 -10.66
N TRP A 182 4.66 5.88 -10.40
CA TRP A 182 4.49 4.71 -11.26
C TRP A 182 3.04 4.19 -11.26
N GLN A 183 2.50 3.97 -10.07
CA GLN A 183 1.12 3.50 -9.91
C GLN A 183 0.11 4.56 -10.37
N ALA A 184 0.40 5.85 -10.16
CA ALA A 184 -0.44 6.95 -10.68
C ALA A 184 -0.54 6.90 -12.22
N ARG A 185 0.58 6.70 -12.91
CA ARG A 185 0.62 6.57 -14.38
C ARG A 185 -0.24 5.39 -14.87
N VAL A 186 -0.15 4.25 -14.19
CA VAL A 186 -0.93 3.05 -14.54
C VAL A 186 -2.42 3.31 -14.37
N LEU A 187 -2.84 3.85 -13.21
CA LEU A 187 -4.25 4.17 -12.94
C LEU A 187 -4.79 5.19 -13.93
N ARG A 188 -4.04 6.27 -14.21
CA ARG A 188 -4.40 7.28 -15.22
C ARG A 188 -4.73 6.66 -16.58
N SER A 189 -3.91 5.69 -17.04
CA SER A 189 -4.13 5.03 -18.32
C SER A 189 -5.47 4.28 -18.38
N GLN A 190 -5.84 3.64 -17.27
CA GLN A 190 -7.11 2.93 -17.15
C GLN A 190 -8.27 3.91 -17.01
N THR A 191 -8.11 4.95 -16.19
CA THR A 191 -9.13 5.98 -16.03
C THR A 191 -9.45 6.68 -17.35
N LEU A 192 -8.45 6.94 -18.19
CA LEU A 192 -8.66 7.51 -19.52
C LEU A 192 -9.54 6.60 -20.40
N SER A 193 -9.34 5.28 -20.32
CA SER A 193 -10.18 4.28 -21.00
C SER A 193 -11.59 4.19 -20.40
N MET A 194 -11.71 4.28 -19.08
CA MET A 194 -12.99 4.24 -18.37
C MET A 194 -13.84 5.49 -18.63
N ARG A 195 -13.20 6.65 -18.75
CA ARG A 195 -13.83 7.96 -18.99
C ARG A 195 -14.71 8.01 -20.25
N SER A 196 -14.41 7.19 -21.26
CA SER A 196 -15.15 7.15 -22.53
C SER A 196 -16.27 6.10 -22.57
N ARG A 197 -16.51 5.37 -21.47
CA ARG A 197 -17.57 4.37 -21.38
C ARG A 197 -18.96 4.99 -21.35
N GLU A 198 -19.95 4.29 -21.90
CA GLU A 198 -21.34 4.76 -22.02
C GLU A 198 -21.96 5.16 -20.68
N PHE A 199 -21.74 4.37 -19.62
CA PHE A 199 -22.28 4.69 -18.29
C PHE A 199 -21.71 5.99 -17.71
N VAL A 200 -20.42 6.27 -17.93
CA VAL A 200 -19.79 7.54 -17.52
C VAL A 200 -20.37 8.72 -18.32
N THR A 201 -20.54 8.53 -19.62
CA THR A 201 -21.16 9.55 -20.49
C THR A 201 -22.61 9.82 -20.07
N ALA A 202 -23.39 8.79 -19.76
CA ALA A 202 -24.76 8.91 -19.27
C ALA A 202 -24.83 9.67 -17.94
N SER A 203 -23.95 9.38 -16.97
CA SER A 203 -23.89 10.12 -15.70
C SER A 203 -23.54 11.60 -15.91
N ARG A 204 -22.65 11.92 -16.86
CA ARG A 204 -22.34 13.33 -17.21
C ARG A 204 -23.53 14.05 -17.81
N VAL A 205 -24.23 13.43 -18.77
CA VAL A 205 -25.43 14.01 -19.41
C VAL A 205 -26.56 14.20 -18.40
N SER A 206 -26.63 13.32 -17.40
CA SER A 206 -27.57 13.42 -16.28
C SER A 206 -27.23 14.54 -15.29
N GLY A 207 -26.12 15.26 -15.48
CA GLY A 207 -25.68 16.35 -14.62
C GLY A 207 -25.07 15.90 -13.30
N GLU A 208 -24.60 14.66 -13.18
CA GLU A 208 -23.94 14.21 -11.96
C GLU A 208 -22.63 14.97 -11.71
N HIS A 209 -22.35 15.23 -10.43
CA HIS A 209 -21.15 15.95 -10.05
C HIS A 209 -19.88 15.11 -10.30
N ASN A 210 -18.80 15.75 -10.77
CA ASN A 210 -17.55 15.07 -11.17
C ASN A 210 -16.96 14.13 -10.11
N TRP A 211 -16.88 14.53 -8.83
CA TRP A 211 -16.39 13.65 -7.76
C TRP A 211 -17.24 12.38 -7.60
N ARG A 212 -18.54 12.46 -7.82
CA ARG A 212 -19.43 11.29 -7.75
C ARG A 212 -19.12 10.35 -8.91
N ILE A 213 -18.97 10.87 -10.12
CA ILE A 213 -18.56 10.07 -11.28
C ILE A 213 -17.20 9.40 -11.03
N ILE A 214 -16.21 10.14 -10.51
CA ILE A 214 -14.88 9.60 -10.22
C ILE A 214 -14.95 8.47 -9.19
N PHE A 215 -15.58 8.70 -8.03
CA PHE A 215 -15.50 7.75 -6.90
C PHE A 215 -16.57 6.66 -6.89
N PHE A 216 -17.70 6.85 -7.60
CA PHE A 216 -18.81 5.89 -7.61
C PHE A 216 -19.00 5.20 -8.96
N GLU A 217 -18.54 5.79 -10.07
CA GLU A 217 -18.64 5.16 -11.39
C GLU A 217 -17.28 4.61 -11.85
N ILE A 218 -16.20 5.40 -11.75
CA ILE A 218 -14.88 5.00 -12.29
C ILE A 218 -14.11 4.15 -11.28
N PHE A 219 -13.85 4.69 -10.08
CA PHE A 219 -12.99 4.05 -9.09
C PHE A 219 -13.39 2.61 -8.74
N PRO A 220 -14.69 2.26 -8.57
CA PRO A 220 -15.09 0.88 -8.28
C PRO A 220 -14.65 -0.13 -9.34
N ASN A 221 -14.57 0.30 -10.60
CA ASN A 221 -14.10 -0.54 -11.71
C ASN A 221 -12.56 -0.71 -11.72
N GLU A 222 -11.83 0.13 -10.99
CA GLU A 222 -10.37 0.07 -10.88
C GLU A 222 -9.88 -0.54 -9.55
N ILE A 223 -10.78 -0.91 -8.61
CA ILE A 223 -10.39 -1.45 -7.29
C ILE A 223 -9.44 -2.64 -7.39
N ALA A 224 -9.69 -3.57 -8.31
CA ALA A 224 -8.83 -4.74 -8.49
C ALA A 224 -7.39 -4.34 -8.86
N LEU A 225 -7.25 -3.32 -9.72
CA LEU A 225 -5.96 -2.77 -10.11
C LEU A 225 -5.28 -2.02 -8.96
N VAL A 226 -6.05 -1.24 -8.19
CA VAL A 226 -5.56 -0.52 -7.02
C VAL A 226 -5.04 -1.49 -5.96
N VAL A 227 -5.77 -2.58 -5.68
CA VAL A 227 -5.35 -3.61 -4.73
C VAL A 227 -4.09 -4.34 -5.20
N ALA A 228 -4.01 -4.73 -6.47
CA ALA A 228 -2.81 -5.35 -7.03
C ALA A 228 -1.59 -4.41 -6.99
N GLY A 229 -1.81 -3.13 -7.30
CA GLY A 229 -0.79 -2.10 -7.19
C GLY A 229 -0.36 -1.85 -5.74
N PHE A 230 -1.29 -1.82 -4.78
CA PHE A 230 -0.99 -1.68 -3.36
C PHE A 230 -0.04 -2.75 -2.85
N VAL A 231 -0.24 -4.02 -3.26
CA VAL A 231 0.66 -5.12 -2.88
C VAL A 231 2.08 -4.86 -3.41
N SER A 232 2.20 -4.54 -4.70
CA SER A 232 3.50 -4.25 -5.34
C SER A 232 4.20 -3.04 -4.71
N THR A 233 3.45 -1.95 -4.51
CA THR A 233 3.91 -0.72 -3.87
C THR A 233 4.37 -1.00 -2.45
N THR A 234 3.59 -1.76 -1.67
CA THR A 234 3.92 -2.10 -0.28
C THR A 234 5.20 -2.93 -0.19
N ILE A 235 5.39 -3.91 -1.07
CA ILE A 235 6.65 -4.69 -1.13
C ILE A 235 7.83 -3.76 -1.35
N TYR A 236 7.76 -2.89 -2.36
CA TYR A 236 8.83 -1.93 -2.61
C TYR A 236 9.07 -1.01 -1.41
N VAL A 237 8.01 -0.46 -0.83
CA VAL A 237 8.08 0.46 0.31
C VAL A 237 8.75 -0.19 1.52
N VAL A 238 8.38 -1.42 1.87
CA VAL A 238 8.99 -2.15 2.99
C VAL A 238 10.48 -2.40 2.74
N LEU A 239 10.87 -2.76 1.52
CA LEU A 239 12.27 -2.96 1.15
C LEU A 239 13.07 -1.65 1.17
N THR A 240 12.52 -0.57 0.61
CA THR A 240 13.15 0.75 0.64
C THR A 240 13.27 1.28 2.06
N TRP A 241 12.23 1.11 2.89
CA TRP A 241 12.26 1.47 4.29
C TRP A 241 13.40 0.76 5.02
N ALA A 242 13.44 -0.57 4.92
CA ALA A 242 14.48 -1.38 5.54
C ALA A 242 15.88 -0.99 5.05
N ALA A 243 16.03 -0.67 3.76
CA ALA A 243 17.28 -0.20 3.19
C ALA A 243 17.71 1.16 3.76
N LEU A 244 16.80 2.13 3.91
CA LEU A 244 17.13 3.45 4.46
C LEU A 244 17.51 3.36 5.94
N GLU A 245 16.76 2.59 6.73
CA GLU A 245 17.09 2.25 8.12
C GLU A 245 18.45 1.55 8.21
N PHE A 246 18.70 0.58 7.34
CA PHE A 246 19.96 -0.16 7.26
C PHE A 246 21.15 0.74 6.89
N LEU A 247 20.91 1.80 6.11
CA LEU A 247 21.92 2.82 5.80
C LEU A 247 22.13 3.84 6.93
N GLY A 248 21.50 3.65 8.09
CA GLY A 248 21.67 4.50 9.27
C GLY A 248 20.87 5.81 9.23
N LEU A 249 19.85 5.90 8.37
CA LEU A 249 18.96 7.07 8.27
C LEU A 249 17.77 6.99 9.25
N GLY A 250 17.59 5.85 9.89
CA GLY A 250 16.60 5.63 10.96
C GLY A 250 16.95 6.30 12.29
N ASP A 251 15.98 6.27 13.20
CA ASP A 251 16.22 6.62 14.60
C ASP A 251 16.70 5.37 15.36
N GLY A 252 17.92 5.41 15.88
CA GLY A 252 18.53 4.29 16.60
C GLY A 252 17.84 3.94 17.92
N THR A 253 16.95 4.79 18.44
CA THR A 253 16.18 4.53 19.66
C THR A 253 14.87 3.78 19.40
N ILE A 254 14.47 3.66 18.14
CA ILE A 254 13.23 2.99 17.74
C ILE A 254 13.60 1.68 17.02
N PRO A 255 13.38 0.51 17.66
CA PRO A 255 13.63 -0.77 17.03
C PRO A 255 12.83 -0.92 15.73
N SER A 256 13.51 -1.34 14.66
CA SER A 256 12.97 -1.64 13.35
C SER A 256 13.76 -2.80 12.75
N TRP A 257 13.18 -3.56 11.80
CA TRP A 257 13.93 -4.65 11.16
C TRP A 257 15.19 -4.14 10.45
N GLY A 258 15.13 -2.94 9.87
CA GLY A 258 16.29 -2.33 9.21
C GLY A 258 17.38 -1.93 10.20
N SER A 259 17.03 -1.37 11.36
CA SER A 259 18.01 -1.01 12.39
C SER A 259 18.64 -2.24 13.07
N MET A 260 17.87 -3.33 13.25
CA MET A 260 18.41 -4.61 13.70
C MET A 260 19.45 -5.18 12.73
N LEU A 261 19.16 -5.14 11.42
CA LEU A 261 20.11 -5.58 10.38
C LEU A 261 21.35 -4.70 10.34
N TYR A 262 21.20 -3.39 10.50
CA TYR A 262 22.32 -2.44 10.58
C TYR A 262 23.26 -2.79 11.72
N TRP A 263 22.72 -2.98 12.93
CA TRP A 263 23.53 -3.34 14.10
C TRP A 263 24.16 -4.72 13.97
N ALA A 264 23.47 -5.70 13.38
CA ALA A 264 24.04 -7.02 13.09
C ALA A 264 25.23 -6.93 12.12
N GLN A 265 25.15 -6.08 11.09
CA GLN A 265 26.27 -5.84 10.18
C GLN A 265 27.44 -5.16 10.89
N GLN A 266 27.18 -4.12 11.69
CA GLN A 266 28.24 -3.42 12.42
C GLN A 266 28.94 -4.30 13.46
N ALA A 267 28.21 -5.22 14.08
CA ALA A 267 28.74 -6.20 15.02
C ALA A 267 29.57 -7.31 14.33
N GLY A 268 29.68 -7.32 13.00
CA GLY A 268 30.41 -8.34 12.25
C GLY A 268 29.67 -9.67 12.08
N ALA A 269 28.44 -9.80 12.59
CA ALA A 269 27.68 -11.05 12.60
C ALA A 269 27.34 -11.58 11.20
N LEU A 270 27.37 -10.72 10.17
CA LEU A 270 27.11 -11.11 8.77
C LEU A 270 28.37 -11.60 8.03
N GLY A 271 29.57 -11.28 8.53
CA GLY A 271 30.85 -11.56 7.85
C GLY A 271 31.73 -12.58 8.54
N GLY A 272 31.66 -12.66 9.88
CA GLY A 272 32.27 -13.71 10.69
C GLY A 272 31.18 -14.32 11.55
N GLY A 273 30.89 -15.62 11.37
CA GLY A 273 30.02 -16.32 12.31
C GLY A 273 30.53 -16.08 13.72
N VAL A 274 29.61 -15.76 14.63
CA VAL A 274 29.89 -15.51 16.05
C VAL A 274 30.76 -16.64 16.59
N SER A 275 32.04 -16.36 16.83
CA SER A 275 33.02 -17.26 17.45
C SER A 275 33.15 -16.94 18.93
#